data_AF-A0A1D8ACB2-F1
#
_entry.id   AF-A0A1D8ACB2-F1
#
_cell.length_a   1.000
_cell.length_b   1.000
_cell.length_c   1.000
_cell.angle_alpha   90.00
_cell.angle_beta   90.00
_cell.angle_gamma   90.00
#
_symmetry.space_group_name_H-M   'P 1'
#
loop_
_entity.id
_entity.type
_entity.pdbx_description
1 polymer ?
#
loop_
_entity_poly.entity_id
_entity_poly.type
_entity_poly.pdbx_seq_one_letter_code
_entity_poly.pdbx_strand_id
1 'polypeptide(L)'
;MSCCILAALLIAHIMAVLRRWAVFLGLVPPREYDDADTLPSRMRAWSARPKVRATLGALVAVELLAGGTWVYAEHGTHLYRLGDQAYSAIRGERVIYSEDCGKPGERYALRMVIDESGRVIRNERVSAQS
;
A
#
# COMPACT_ATOMS: atom_id res chain seq x y z
N MET A 1 40.20 -24.54 29.91
CA MET A 1 39.17 -25.59 29.79
C MET A 1 37.81 -25.12 30.30
N SER A 2 37.72 -24.56 31.51
CA SER A 2 36.50 -23.99 32.09
C SER A 2 35.86 -22.87 31.26
N CYS A 3 36.65 -22.00 30.63
CA CYS A 3 36.17 -20.94 29.73
C CYS A 3 35.40 -21.48 28.50
N CYS A 4 35.88 -22.58 27.88
CA CYS A 4 35.23 -23.18 26.72
C CYS A 4 33.90 -23.85 27.10
N ILE A 5 33.83 -24.45 28.30
CA ILE A 5 32.61 -25.08 28.82
C ILE A 5 31.55 -24.02 29.10
N LEU A 6 31.93 -22.90 29.73
CA LEU A 6 31.04 -21.77 29.96
C LEU A 6 30.52 -21.18 28.64
N ALA A 7 31.39 -20.97 27.66
CA ALA A 7 30.99 -20.48 26.35
C ALA A 7 30.00 -21.42 25.66
N ALA A 8 30.24 -22.74 25.69
CA ALA A 8 29.35 -23.73 25.11
C ALA A 8 27.96 -23.74 25.78
N LEU A 9 27.91 -23.64 27.11
CA LEU A 9 26.65 -23.56 27.86
C LEU A 9 25.87 -22.27 27.54
N LEU A 10 26.57 -21.15 27.39
CA LEU A 10 25.96 -19.86 27.10
C LEU A 10 25.38 -19.84 25.68
N ILE A 11 26.12 -20.36 24.70
CA ILE A 11 25.63 -20.53 23.33
C ILE A 11 24.43 -21.49 23.29
N ALA A 12 24.50 -22.61 24.01
CA ALA A 12 23.38 -23.56 24.08
C ALA A 12 22.13 -22.90 24.69
N HIS A 13 22.28 -22.08 25.72
CA HIS A 13 21.16 -21.36 26.34
C HIS A 13 20.56 -20.30 25.40
N ILE A 14 21.41 -19.52 24.73
CA ILE A 14 20.98 -18.54 23.72
C ILE A 14 20.19 -19.23 22.60
N MET A 15 20.73 -20.33 22.07
CA MET A 15 20.07 -21.10 21.01
C MET A 15 18.74 -21.72 21.47
N ALA A 16 18.66 -22.17 22.73
CA ALA A 16 17.41 -22.67 23.29
C ALA A 16 16.34 -21.58 23.43
N VAL A 17 16.73 -20.38 23.87
CA VAL A 17 15.83 -19.22 23.97
C VAL A 17 15.37 -18.77 22.58
N LEU A 18 16.30 -18.63 21.63
CA LEU A 18 15.99 -18.30 20.23
C LEU A 18 15.03 -19.30 19.61
N ARG A 19 15.26 -20.61 19.82
CA ARG A 19 14.36 -21.65 19.34
C ARG A 19 12.97 -21.52 19.96
N ARG A 20 12.86 -21.22 21.25
CA ARG A 20 11.56 -21.02 21.92
C ARG A 20 10.82 -19.82 21.34
N TRP A 21 11.51 -18.72 21.06
CA TRP A 21 10.94 -17.57 20.36
C TRP A 21 10.51 -17.90 18.93
N ALA A 22 11.32 -18.66 18.19
CA ALA A 22 10.99 -19.09 16.84
C ALA A 22 9.73 -19.98 16.81
N VAL A 23 9.58 -20.90 17.77
CA VAL A 23 8.37 -21.72 17.93
C VAL A 23 7.18 -20.84 18.32
N PHE A 24 7.35 -19.91 19.25
CA PHE A 24 6.29 -18.98 19.64
C PHE A 24 5.80 -18.13 18.46
N LEU A 25 6.69 -17.61 17.63
CA LEU A 25 6.33 -16.87 16.42
C LEU A 25 5.75 -17.76 15.30
N GLY A 26 5.85 -19.08 15.43
CA GLY A 26 5.42 -20.05 14.42
C GLY A 26 6.36 -20.19 13.22
N LEU A 27 7.62 -19.76 13.37
CA LEU A 27 8.68 -19.92 12.35
C LEU A 27 9.23 -21.35 12.30
N VAL A 28 9.11 -22.10 13.40
CA VAL A 28 9.57 -23.49 13.54
C VAL A 28 8.43 -24.31 14.15
N PRO A 29 8.14 -25.53 13.65
CA PRO A 29 7.12 -26.37 14.25
C PRO A 29 7.50 -26.79 15.68
N PRO A 30 6.54 -26.83 16.63
CA PRO A 30 6.79 -27.40 17.95
C PRO A 30 7.10 -28.89 17.84
N ARG A 31 7.79 -29.44 18.84
CA ARG A 31 7.98 -30.90 18.94
C ARG A 31 6.64 -31.56 19.30
N GLU A 32 6.46 -32.83 18.90
CA GLU A 32 5.21 -33.60 19.11
C GLU A 32 4.77 -33.71 20.58
N TYR A 33 5.67 -33.45 21.54
CA TYR A 33 5.37 -33.50 22.98
C TYR A 33 5.28 -32.12 23.65
N ASP A 34 5.43 -31.03 22.90
CA ASP A 34 5.32 -29.66 23.41
C ASP A 34 3.94 -29.08 23.06
N ASP A 35 3.07 -28.90 24.06
CA ASP A 35 1.86 -28.07 23.95
C ASP A 35 2.27 -26.58 23.89
N ALA A 36 2.89 -26.17 22.78
CA ALA A 36 3.35 -24.82 22.58
C ALA A 36 2.23 -23.95 21.99
N ASP A 37 1.73 -23.01 22.79
CA ASP A 37 0.87 -21.93 22.33
C ASP A 37 1.64 -21.01 21.35
N THR A 38 1.40 -21.20 20.05
CA THR A 38 1.97 -20.32 19.02
C THR A 38 1.18 -19.01 18.91
N LEU A 39 1.88 -17.91 18.64
CA LEU A 39 1.27 -16.62 18.30
C LEU A 39 0.29 -16.72 17.12
N PRO A 40 0.60 -17.41 16.01
CA PRO A 40 -0.37 -17.61 14.93
C PRO A 40 -1.61 -18.42 15.34
N SER A 41 -1.51 -19.43 16.22
CA SER A 41 -2.71 -20.13 16.72
C SER A 41 -3.59 -19.22 17.58
N ARG A 42 -2.98 -18.38 18.43
CA ARG A 42 -3.70 -17.36 19.21
C ARG A 42 -4.34 -16.29 18.32
N MET A 43 -3.62 -15.80 17.31
CA MET A 43 -4.17 -14.85 16.34
C MET A 43 -5.34 -15.45 15.58
N ARG A 44 -5.25 -16.71 15.13
CA ARG A 44 -6.37 -17.42 14.49
C ARG A 44 -7.57 -17.54 15.40
N ALA A 45 -7.36 -17.89 16.68
CA ALA A 45 -8.43 -17.98 17.67
C ALA A 45 -9.09 -16.62 17.96
N TRP A 46 -8.32 -15.54 17.97
CA TRP A 46 -8.85 -14.18 18.08
C TRP A 46 -9.60 -13.75 16.84
N SER A 47 -9.06 -13.99 15.65
CA SER A 47 -9.71 -13.69 14.37
C SER A 47 -10.92 -14.58 14.09
N ALA A 48 -11.10 -15.70 14.79
CA ALA A 48 -12.32 -16.49 14.70
C ALA A 48 -13.52 -15.78 15.35
N ARG A 49 -13.28 -14.80 16.23
CA ARG A 49 -14.35 -14.04 16.89
C ARG A 49 -14.97 -13.04 15.90
N PRO A 50 -16.30 -13.06 15.68
CA PRO A 50 -16.94 -12.19 14.69
C PRO A 50 -16.76 -10.71 14.99
N LYS A 51 -16.74 -10.34 16.29
CA LYS A 51 -16.47 -8.96 16.73
C LYS A 51 -15.08 -8.47 16.30
N VAL A 52 -14.05 -9.31 16.45
CA VAL A 52 -12.66 -8.96 16.11
C VAL A 52 -12.49 -8.81 14.58
N ARG A 53 -13.15 -9.68 13.81
CA ARG A 53 -13.17 -9.56 12.34
C ARG A 53 -13.84 -8.28 11.90
N ALA A 54 -14.98 -7.94 12.49
CA ALA A 54 -15.71 -6.72 12.17
C ALA A 54 -14.87 -5.48 12.50
N THR A 55 -14.20 -5.45 13.65
CA THR A 55 -13.32 -4.33 14.02
C THR A 55 -12.11 -4.21 13.09
N LEU A 56 -11.47 -5.33 12.74
CA LEU A 56 -10.35 -5.31 11.77
C LEU A 56 -10.80 -4.83 10.40
N GLY A 57 -11.95 -5.32 9.92
CA GLY A 57 -12.52 -4.89 8.64
C GLY A 57 -12.88 -3.40 8.65
N ALA A 58 -13.45 -2.90 9.74
CA ALA A 58 -13.74 -1.48 9.90
C ALA A 58 -12.46 -0.63 9.91
N LEU A 59 -11.41 -1.09 10.61
CA LEU A 59 -10.13 -0.39 10.68
C LEU A 59 -9.47 -0.32 9.29
N VAL A 60 -9.45 -1.42 8.55
CA VAL A 60 -8.97 -1.46 7.17
C VAL A 60 -9.79 -0.54 6.26
N ALA A 61 -11.12 -0.53 6.41
CA ALA A 61 -11.98 0.35 5.62
C ALA A 61 -11.68 1.83 5.91
N VAL A 62 -11.51 2.19 7.18
CA VAL A 62 -11.13 3.56 7.59
C VAL A 62 -9.77 3.94 7.03
N GLU A 63 -8.79 3.03 7.07
CA GLU A 63 -7.45 3.26 6.56
C GLU A 63 -7.44 3.41 5.02
N LEU A 64 -8.20 2.60 4.30
CA LEU A 64 -8.40 2.74 2.86
C LEU A 64 -9.12 4.04 2.50
N LEU A 65 -10.13 4.44 3.28
CA LEU A 65 -10.82 5.71 3.08
C LEU A 65 -9.88 6.88 3.34
N ALA A 66 -9.13 6.88 4.44
CA ALA A 66 -8.18 7.93 4.79
C ALA A 66 -7.03 8.03 3.78
N GLY A 67 -6.46 6.89 3.37
CA GLY A 67 -5.44 6.84 2.33
C GLY A 67 -5.98 7.28 0.98
N GLY A 68 -7.18 6.82 0.61
CA GLY A 68 -7.84 7.19 -0.64
C GLY A 68 -8.20 8.67 -0.71
N THR A 69 -8.71 9.26 0.37
CA THR A 69 -9.01 10.70 0.43
C THR A 69 -7.74 11.53 0.40
N TRP A 70 -6.68 11.11 1.09
CA TRP A 70 -5.39 11.79 1.03
C TRP A 70 -4.79 11.76 -0.39
N VAL A 71 -4.76 10.58 -1.03
CA VAL A 71 -4.31 10.45 -2.42
C VAL A 71 -5.16 11.30 -3.35
N TYR A 72 -6.48 11.33 -3.16
CA TYR A 72 -7.37 12.15 -3.97
C TYR A 72 -7.12 13.66 -3.77
N ALA A 73 -6.97 14.11 -2.52
CA ALA A 73 -6.72 15.51 -2.21
C ALA A 73 -5.38 16.00 -2.76
N GLU A 74 -4.33 15.19 -2.67
CA GLU A 74 -2.97 15.61 -3.00
C GLU A 74 -2.59 15.29 -4.46
N HIS A 75 -3.18 14.24 -5.06
CA HIS A 75 -2.82 13.73 -6.39
C HIS A 75 -4.02 13.52 -7.33
N GLY A 76 -5.23 13.95 -6.95
CA GLY A 76 -6.45 13.72 -7.72
C GLY A 76 -6.40 14.25 -9.15
N THR A 77 -5.78 15.41 -9.36
CA THR A 77 -5.59 15.98 -10.70
C THR A 77 -4.71 15.12 -11.60
N HIS A 78 -3.63 14.56 -11.05
CA HIS A 78 -2.71 13.72 -11.78
C HIS A 78 -3.37 12.39 -12.17
N LEU A 79 -4.10 11.77 -11.24
CA LEU A 79 -4.91 10.57 -11.48
C LEU A 79 -5.99 10.81 -12.55
N TYR A 80 -6.67 11.96 -12.51
CA TYR A 80 -7.65 12.33 -13.53
C TYR A 80 -7.01 12.47 -14.91
N ARG A 81 -5.87 13.17 -15.03
CA ARG A 81 -5.14 13.32 -16.30
C ARG A 81 -4.70 11.97 -16.87
N LEU A 82 -4.20 11.06 -16.03
CA LEU A 82 -3.84 9.70 -16.43
C LEU A 82 -5.05 8.90 -16.92
N GLY A 83 -6.18 8.98 -16.19
CA GLY A 83 -7.41 8.31 -16.57
C GLY A 83 -7.95 8.80 -17.91
N ASP A 84 -7.95 10.13 -18.12
CA ASP A 84 -8.41 10.73 -19.37
C ASP A 84 -7.48 10.38 -20.55
N GLN A 85 -6.16 10.33 -20.33
CA GLN A 85 -5.20 9.86 -21.33
C GLN A 85 -5.42 8.40 -21.71
N ALA A 86 -5.59 7.52 -20.72
CA ALA A 86 -5.83 6.10 -20.95
C ALA A 86 -7.15 5.87 -21.70
N TYR A 87 -8.21 6.56 -21.28
CA TYR A 87 -9.52 6.46 -21.92
C TYR A 87 -9.51 7.00 -23.35
N SER A 88 -8.79 8.09 -23.61
CA SER A 88 -8.64 8.66 -24.95
C SER A 88 -7.82 7.74 -25.87
N ALA A 89 -6.77 7.11 -25.35
CA ALA A 89 -5.97 6.15 -26.11
C ALA A 89 -6.79 4.96 -26.60
N ILE A 90 -7.76 4.49 -25.80
CA ILE A 90 -8.70 3.43 -26.21
C ILE A 90 -9.57 3.86 -27.40
N ARG A 91 -9.85 5.16 -27.55
CA ARG A 91 -10.63 5.70 -28.68
C ARG A 91 -9.78 6.09 -29.90
N GLY A 92 -8.47 5.86 -29.88
CA GLY A 92 -7.57 6.35 -30.92
C GLY A 92 -7.29 7.85 -30.84
N GLU A 93 -7.56 8.48 -29.69
CA GLU A 93 -7.31 9.90 -29.44
C GLU A 93 -6.10 10.06 -28.51
N ARG A 94 -5.33 11.13 -28.68
CA ARG A 94 -4.23 11.50 -27.78
C ARG A 94 -4.57 12.80 -27.06
N VAL A 95 -4.59 12.77 -25.74
CA VAL A 95 -4.83 13.97 -24.91
C VAL A 95 -3.53 14.45 -24.28
N ILE A 96 -3.23 15.73 -24.47
CA ILE A 96 -2.08 16.40 -23.88
C ILE A 96 -2.59 17.54 -23.00
N TYR A 97 -2.07 17.59 -21.78
CA TYR A 97 -2.26 18.71 -20.87
C TYR A 97 -1.03 19.60 -20.92
N SER A 98 -1.20 20.88 -21.25
CA SER A 98 -0.15 21.89 -21.11
C SER A 98 -0.57 22.91 -20.07
N GLU A 99 0.32 23.27 -19.16
CA GLU A 99 0.09 24.37 -18.24
C GLU A 99 0.19 25.69 -19.03
N ASP A 100 -0.80 26.56 -18.86
CA ASP A 100 -0.76 27.89 -19.48
C ASP A 100 0.30 28.73 -18.74
N CYS A 101 1.15 29.44 -19.49
CA CYS A 101 2.12 30.40 -18.93
C CYS A 101 1.43 31.71 -18.50
N GLY A 102 0.24 31.59 -17.92
CA GLY A 102 -0.66 32.68 -17.55
C GLY A 102 -0.18 33.46 -16.32
N LYS A 103 -0.88 34.56 -16.02
CA LYS A 103 -0.56 35.49 -14.93
C LYS A 103 -0.43 34.74 -13.58
N PRO A 104 0.50 35.16 -12.70
CA PRO A 104 0.65 34.56 -11.39
C PRO A 104 -0.66 34.68 -10.60
N GLY A 105 -1.27 33.53 -10.28
CA GLY A 105 -2.55 33.44 -9.55
C GLY A 105 -3.64 32.64 -10.28
N GLU A 106 -3.54 32.48 -11.60
CA GLU A 106 -4.50 31.72 -12.42
C GLU A 106 -3.82 30.48 -13.02
N ARG A 107 -3.98 29.32 -12.37
CA ARG A 107 -3.50 28.04 -12.92
C ARG A 107 -4.60 27.41 -13.77
N TYR A 108 -4.53 27.64 -15.08
CA TYR A 108 -5.34 26.91 -16.05
C TYR A 108 -4.49 25.86 -16.75
N ALA A 109 -5.07 24.68 -16.96
CA ALA A 109 -4.50 23.65 -17.82
C ALA A 109 -5.25 23.66 -19.16
N LEU A 110 -4.51 23.71 -20.26
CA LEU A 110 -5.06 23.49 -21.59
C LEU A 110 -5.12 21.99 -21.87
N ARG A 111 -6.31 21.48 -22.17
CA ARG A 111 -6.53 20.10 -22.60
C ARG A 111 -6.67 20.08 -24.13
N MET A 112 -5.69 19.51 -24.80
CA MET A 112 -5.67 19.34 -26.25
C MET A 112 -5.93 17.89 -26.63
N VAL A 113 -6.97 17.65 -27.44
CA VAL A 113 -7.29 16.33 -28.00
C VAL A 113 -6.80 16.28 -29.45
N ILE A 114 -5.99 15.28 -29.76
CA ILE A 114 -5.32 15.09 -31.05
C ILE A 114 -5.77 13.75 -31.64
N ASP A 115 -6.11 13.73 -32.92
CA ASP A 115 -6.39 12.47 -33.63
C ASP A 115 -5.11 11.70 -33.99
N GLU A 116 -5.27 10.49 -34.54
CA GLU A 116 -4.15 9.67 -35.02
C GLU A 116 -3.33 10.33 -36.15
N SER A 117 -3.93 11.28 -36.88
CA SER A 117 -3.26 12.04 -37.94
C SER A 117 -2.43 13.22 -37.42
N GLY A 118 -2.45 13.47 -36.11
CA GLY A 118 -1.72 14.57 -35.46
C GLY A 118 -2.48 15.91 -35.49
N ARG A 119 -3.75 15.92 -35.90
CA ARG A 119 -4.56 17.14 -35.96
C ARG A 119 -5.27 17.37 -34.63
N VAL A 120 -5.23 18.61 -34.15
CA VAL A 120 -6.00 19.02 -32.96
C VAL A 120 -7.47 19.09 -33.33
N ILE A 121 -8.28 18.25 -32.69
CA ILE A 121 -9.73 18.15 -32.93
C ILE A 121 -10.50 19.05 -31.95
N ARG A 122 -9.96 19.23 -30.74
CA ARG A 122 -10.61 19.96 -29.65
C ARG A 122 -9.57 20.55 -28.71
N ASN A 123 -9.77 21.79 -28.29
CA ASN A 123 -8.93 22.49 -27.33
C ASN A 123 -9.82 23.20 -26.31
N GLU A 124 -9.71 22.80 -25.05
CA GLU A 124 -10.53 23.31 -23.96
C GLU A 124 -9.64 23.80 -22.81
N ARG A 125 -9.99 24.95 -22.24
CA ARG A 125 -9.38 25.42 -20.98
C ARG A 125 -10.07 24.73 -19.81
N VAL A 126 -9.28 24.04 -19.00
CA VAL A 126 -9.72 23.35 -17.80
C VAL A 126 -9.09 24.04 -16.60
N SER A 127 -9.86 24.34 -15.56
CA SER A 127 -9.30 24.84 -14.32
C SER A 127 -8.37 23.78 -13.72
N ALA A 128 -7.14 24.16 -13.37
CA ALA A 128 -6.30 23.28 -12.56
C ALA A 128 -6.85 23.36 -11.14
N GLN A 129 -7.83 22.50 -10.81
CA GLN A 129 -8.33 22.39 -9.44
C GLN A 129 -7.16 21.89 -8.58
N SER A 130 -6.67 22.75 -7.69
CA SER A 130 -5.66 22.40 -6.68
C SER A 130 -6.24 21.46 -5.64
#